data_AF-A0A0P9DBK2-F1
#
_entry.id   AF-A0A0P9DBK2-F1
#
_cell.length_a   1.000
_cell.length_b   1.000
_cell.length_c   1.000
_cell.angle_alpha   90.00
_cell.angle_beta   90.00
_cell.angle_gamma   90.00
#
_symmetry.space_group_name_H-M   'P 1'
#
loop_
_entity.id
_entity.type
_entity.pdbx_description
1 polymer ?
#
loop_
_entity_poly.entity_id
_entity_poly.type
_entity_poly.pdbx_seq_one_letter_code
_entity_poly.pdbx_strand_id
1 'polypeptide(L)'
;ATITVSGGLALSTSASEAFTATGGGTVNVTQNNISIVNTITTTSGTALNIANTTIGASGLTFRSITAGTGTGSAGSGIILNNTGGSGGLTVTGTGSAGSGGTIQHKTGVDASTNGVGIYLNTTRDVSLSSMQLNDFDNFGIYGTSVTNFSLANTVVSGANGTSTPSREGSVIFDNLLGTGSITGVTISGGIEDNLRVENSSGTLSALTIANCTVQNNSTVSGNMGIFVASKTSASVTATIQSCTLRGNRTIGIRGDAADSSTLNITINNNTIAAGTGGNNQGNQGIEVSDASNGTVTFDVENNLVGTLDGSTATPLLSTGINIFNGTSGTATMTGKVIGNTVLNDPTTASGTSNGFGIRVFNSNLAAIRAKVSNNTVKFVNTDYGILAEASGTASAPSGSQGRLDVEVSGNNVDVNDANALDAIRLQARNFSTICARVPSNTTDSGGSGFVGLFARQANSATFNIEGLASGAQAAATAQAYLAGQNPAATTVGTIAVTNFTGVAANSCSIPTLLAAGGEGPGAPAGSALTQAQ
;
A
#
# COMPACT_ATOMS: atom_id res chain seq x y z
N ALA A 1 40.08 -7.80 15.12
CA ALA A 1 40.80 -8.15 13.89
C ALA A 1 39.96 -7.74 12.69
N THR A 2 40.60 -7.31 11.60
CA THR A 2 39.93 -6.91 10.36
C THR A 2 40.42 -7.79 9.22
N ILE A 3 39.51 -8.35 8.45
CA ILE A 3 39.80 -9.12 7.24
C ILE A 3 39.27 -8.34 6.04
N THR A 4 40.13 -8.13 5.05
CA THR A 4 39.76 -7.49 3.79
C THR A 4 40.16 -8.38 2.63
N VAL A 5 39.20 -8.68 1.75
CA VAL A 5 39.43 -9.44 0.52
C VAL A 5 39.30 -8.51 -0.68
N SER A 6 40.40 -8.33 -1.42
CA SER A 6 40.51 -7.37 -2.52
C SER A 6 40.96 -7.98 -3.86
N GLY A 7 41.14 -9.30 -3.97
CA GLY A 7 41.62 -9.99 -5.17
C GLY A 7 40.55 -10.71 -6.02
N GLY A 8 39.26 -10.47 -5.76
CA GLY A 8 38.18 -11.32 -6.24
C GLY A 8 37.99 -12.56 -5.37
N LEU A 9 36.75 -13.04 -5.28
CA LEU A 9 36.37 -14.13 -4.38
C LEU A 9 35.33 -15.02 -5.06
N ALA A 10 35.76 -16.17 -5.58
CA ALA A 10 34.87 -17.18 -6.15
C ALA A 10 34.80 -18.39 -5.22
N LEU A 11 33.67 -18.56 -4.52
CA LEU A 11 33.43 -19.68 -3.61
C LEU A 11 32.38 -20.62 -4.19
N SER A 12 32.69 -21.91 -4.20
CA SER A 12 31.79 -22.97 -4.63
C SER A 12 31.86 -24.13 -3.64
N THR A 13 30.82 -24.31 -2.84
CA THR A 13 30.71 -25.43 -1.90
C THR A 13 29.49 -26.30 -2.23
N SER A 14 29.41 -27.48 -1.65
CA SER A 14 28.23 -28.34 -1.73
C SER A 14 27.30 -28.07 -0.53
N ALA A 15 27.32 -28.95 0.46
CA ALA A 15 26.46 -28.89 1.63
C ALA A 15 26.98 -27.98 2.75
N SER A 16 28.26 -27.59 2.69
CA SER A 16 28.88 -26.71 3.69
C SER A 16 28.55 -25.25 3.42
N GLU A 17 28.52 -24.44 4.49
CA GLU A 17 28.50 -22.98 4.35
C GLU A 17 29.71 -22.50 3.55
N ALA A 18 29.52 -21.50 2.69
CA ALA A 18 30.60 -21.00 1.82
C ALA A 18 31.38 -19.83 2.42
N PHE A 19 30.70 -18.73 2.77
CA PHE A 19 31.32 -17.58 3.43
C PHE A 19 30.71 -17.34 4.81
N THR A 20 31.46 -17.67 5.85
CA THR A 20 31.01 -17.53 7.24
C THR A 20 31.97 -16.62 8.01
N ALA A 21 31.44 -15.56 8.61
CA ALA A 21 32.17 -14.67 9.51
C ALA A 21 31.34 -14.42 10.77
N THR A 22 31.72 -15.06 11.88
CA THR A 22 30.94 -15.03 13.12
C THR A 22 31.79 -14.75 14.35
N GLY A 23 31.17 -14.21 15.40
CA GLY A 23 31.77 -14.10 16.73
C GLY A 23 32.69 -12.89 16.95
N GLY A 24 32.71 -11.92 16.02
CA GLY A 24 33.34 -10.61 16.22
C GLY A 24 34.29 -10.19 15.11
N GLY A 25 34.96 -9.05 15.31
CA GLY A 25 35.87 -8.45 14.33
C GLY A 25 35.14 -7.74 13.19
N THR A 26 35.87 -7.49 12.10
CA THR A 26 35.38 -6.75 10.93
C THR A 26 35.74 -7.46 9.64
N VAL A 27 34.81 -7.50 8.69
CA VAL A 27 35.02 -8.08 7.36
C VAL A 27 34.68 -7.08 6.25
N ASN A 28 35.51 -7.05 5.22
CA ASN A 28 35.29 -6.30 3.98
C ASN A 28 35.56 -7.20 2.77
N VAL A 29 34.69 -7.18 1.77
CA VAL A 29 34.83 -7.94 0.53
C VAL A 29 34.34 -7.04 -0.58
N THR A 30 35.22 -6.31 -1.26
CA THR A 30 34.79 -5.26 -2.19
C THR A 30 35.44 -5.47 -3.55
N GLN A 31 34.64 -5.44 -4.61
CA GLN A 31 35.08 -5.54 -6.00
C GLN A 31 34.19 -4.71 -6.91
N ASN A 32 34.67 -4.43 -8.13
CA ASN A 32 33.86 -3.76 -9.15
C ASN A 32 32.77 -4.68 -9.75
N ASN A 33 32.90 -6.00 -9.59
CA ASN A 33 31.99 -7.02 -10.12
C ASN A 33 31.76 -6.95 -11.64
N ILE A 34 32.73 -6.37 -12.37
CA ILE A 34 32.79 -6.29 -13.83
C ILE A 34 34.02 -7.05 -14.33
N SER A 35 35.22 -6.60 -13.94
CA SER A 35 36.49 -7.23 -14.36
C SER A 35 37.04 -8.19 -13.32
N ILE A 36 36.76 -7.93 -12.02
CA ILE A 36 37.08 -8.81 -10.91
C ILE A 36 35.78 -9.04 -10.15
N VAL A 37 35.44 -10.30 -9.92
CA VAL A 37 34.10 -10.69 -9.50
C VAL A 37 34.14 -11.48 -8.21
N ASN A 38 33.22 -11.15 -7.32
CA ASN A 38 32.93 -11.95 -6.15
C ASN A 38 31.65 -12.74 -6.41
N THR A 39 31.71 -14.07 -6.30
CA THR A 39 30.57 -14.97 -6.49
C THR A 39 30.57 -16.05 -5.42
N ILE A 40 29.39 -16.38 -4.89
CA ILE A 40 29.21 -17.52 -4.00
C ILE A 40 28.17 -18.46 -4.60
N THR A 41 28.48 -19.75 -4.63
CA THR A 41 27.54 -20.82 -4.98
C THR A 41 27.60 -21.92 -3.95
N THR A 42 26.45 -22.33 -3.43
CA THR A 42 26.29 -23.55 -2.62
C THR A 42 25.22 -24.44 -3.23
N THR A 43 25.18 -25.72 -2.82
CA THR A 43 24.00 -26.57 -3.03
C THR A 43 23.09 -26.46 -1.82
N SER A 44 23.18 -27.34 -0.83
CA SER A 44 22.27 -27.30 0.33
C SER A 44 22.69 -26.35 1.44
N GLY A 45 23.96 -25.93 1.47
CA GLY A 45 24.51 -25.07 2.54
C GLY A 45 24.08 -23.60 2.42
N THR A 46 24.26 -22.83 3.50
CA THR A 46 24.11 -21.37 3.48
C THR A 46 25.24 -20.71 2.72
N ALA A 47 24.91 -19.83 1.77
CA ALA A 47 25.92 -19.19 0.94
C ALA A 47 26.69 -18.11 1.70
N LEU A 48 25.98 -17.23 2.40
CA LEU A 48 26.59 -16.13 3.15
C LEU A 48 26.03 -16.08 4.58
N ASN A 49 26.90 -16.18 5.58
CA ASN A 49 26.55 -16.10 6.99
C ASN A 49 27.46 -15.08 7.70
N ILE A 50 26.93 -13.88 7.97
CA ILE A 50 27.60 -12.85 8.77
C ILE A 50 26.79 -12.67 10.06
N ALA A 51 27.33 -13.13 11.18
CA ALA A 51 26.62 -13.10 12.46
C ALA A 51 27.49 -12.57 13.60
N ASN A 52 27.08 -11.48 14.24
CA ASN A 52 27.83 -10.82 15.31
C ASN A 52 29.24 -10.38 14.85
N THR A 53 29.37 -9.98 13.59
CA THR A 53 30.63 -9.53 12.96
C THR A 53 30.35 -8.24 12.22
N THR A 54 31.20 -7.23 12.38
CA THR A 54 30.99 -5.94 11.72
C THR A 54 31.26 -6.05 10.22
N ILE A 55 30.33 -5.63 9.37
CA ILE A 55 30.63 -5.31 7.98
C ILE A 55 31.28 -3.92 7.99
N GLY A 56 32.54 -3.85 7.56
CA GLY A 56 33.28 -2.59 7.56
C GLY A 56 32.73 -1.60 6.53
N ALA A 57 33.18 -0.34 6.60
CA ALA A 57 32.66 0.75 5.77
C ALA A 57 32.81 0.52 4.25
N SER A 58 33.72 -0.37 3.82
CA SER A 58 33.87 -0.76 2.41
C SER A 58 32.83 -1.78 1.94
N GLY A 59 32.05 -2.35 2.86
CA GLY A 59 30.94 -3.25 2.56
C GLY A 59 31.37 -4.65 2.10
N LEU A 60 30.34 -5.42 1.75
CA LEU A 60 30.44 -6.67 1.03
C LEU A 60 29.78 -6.49 -0.34
N THR A 61 30.50 -6.70 -1.45
CA THR A 61 29.98 -6.55 -2.80
C THR A 61 30.17 -7.85 -3.57
N PHE A 62 29.07 -8.49 -3.95
CA PHE A 62 29.05 -9.71 -4.77
C PHE A 62 28.33 -9.45 -6.09
N ARG A 63 28.78 -10.10 -7.16
CA ARG A 63 28.02 -10.14 -8.40
C ARG A 63 26.81 -11.05 -8.23
N SER A 64 27.03 -12.25 -7.68
CA SER A 64 25.97 -13.23 -7.48
C SER A 64 26.16 -14.05 -6.21
N ILE A 65 25.05 -14.39 -5.56
CA ILE A 65 24.99 -15.33 -4.43
C ILE A 65 23.89 -16.34 -4.72
N THR A 66 24.27 -17.61 -4.84
CA THR A 66 23.37 -18.72 -5.16
C THR A 66 23.39 -19.76 -4.04
N ALA A 67 22.20 -20.22 -3.63
CA ALA A 67 22.02 -21.28 -2.64
C ALA A 67 20.78 -22.12 -2.93
N GLY A 68 20.86 -23.42 -2.74
CA GLY A 68 19.76 -24.36 -2.93
C GLY A 68 19.86 -25.15 -4.24
N THR A 69 18.96 -26.11 -4.36
CA THR A 69 18.73 -26.94 -5.55
C THR A 69 17.22 -27.09 -5.74
N GLY A 70 16.74 -27.82 -6.76
CA GLY A 70 15.31 -28.14 -6.91
C GLY A 70 14.71 -29.02 -5.80
N THR A 71 15.46 -29.33 -4.73
CA THR A 71 15.03 -30.12 -3.59
C THR A 71 15.21 -29.34 -2.29
N GLY A 72 14.29 -29.52 -1.34
CA GLY A 72 14.32 -28.88 -0.03
C GLY A 72 15.66 -29.07 0.71
N SER A 73 16.19 -27.99 1.27
CA SER A 73 17.45 -28.00 2.02
C SER A 73 17.39 -27.08 3.24
N ALA A 74 17.83 -27.58 4.40
CA ALA A 74 17.74 -26.84 5.65
C ALA A 74 18.57 -25.54 5.65
N GLY A 75 18.20 -24.59 6.50
CA GLY A 75 18.93 -23.33 6.72
C GLY A 75 18.41 -22.17 5.87
N SER A 76 19.21 -21.12 5.72
CA SER A 76 18.89 -19.93 4.89
C SER A 76 19.89 -19.77 3.75
N GLY A 77 19.58 -18.99 2.72
CA GLY A 77 20.53 -18.67 1.66
C GLY A 77 21.53 -17.60 2.09
N ILE A 78 21.03 -16.50 2.64
CA ILE A 78 21.83 -15.40 3.19
C ILE A 78 21.36 -15.08 4.61
N ILE A 79 22.31 -14.91 5.53
CA ILE A 79 22.08 -14.49 6.91
C ILE A 79 22.97 -13.28 7.20
N LEU A 80 22.35 -12.14 7.50
CA LEU A 80 22.99 -10.95 8.05
C LEU A 80 22.38 -10.64 9.42
N ASN A 81 23.09 -10.98 10.49
CA ASN A 81 22.58 -10.89 11.86
C ASN A 81 23.55 -10.10 12.74
N ASN A 82 23.15 -8.93 13.22
CA ASN A 82 23.97 -8.06 14.06
C ASN A 82 25.31 -7.72 13.39
N THR A 83 25.25 -6.99 12.26
CA THR A 83 26.40 -6.73 11.37
C THR A 83 27.09 -5.39 11.64
N GLY A 84 26.75 -4.73 12.75
CA GLY A 84 27.32 -3.43 13.14
C GLY A 84 26.73 -2.23 12.41
N GLY A 85 27.34 -1.06 12.62
CA GLY A 85 26.80 0.23 12.19
C GLY A 85 27.50 0.89 10.99
N SER A 86 28.35 0.16 10.24
CA SER A 86 29.25 0.76 9.24
C SER A 86 28.84 0.53 7.79
N GLY A 87 28.99 -0.70 7.26
CA GLY A 87 28.63 -1.03 5.89
C GLY A 87 27.57 -2.12 5.79
N GLY A 88 27.25 -2.51 4.55
CA GLY A 88 26.22 -3.51 4.26
C GLY A 88 26.61 -4.46 3.13
N LEU A 89 25.63 -5.25 2.68
CA LEU A 89 25.77 -6.19 1.56
C LEU A 89 25.20 -5.57 0.28
N THR A 90 25.95 -5.65 -0.81
CA THR A 90 25.51 -5.33 -2.16
C THR A 90 25.64 -6.55 -3.07
N VAL A 91 24.53 -6.99 -3.66
CA VAL A 91 24.49 -7.96 -4.76
C VAL A 91 24.14 -7.22 -6.05
N THR A 92 25.05 -7.18 -7.02
CA THR A 92 24.92 -6.31 -8.19
C THR A 92 24.17 -6.95 -9.35
N GLY A 93 24.31 -8.26 -9.55
CA GLY A 93 23.96 -8.93 -10.80
C GLY A 93 24.70 -8.32 -12.01
N THR A 94 24.18 -8.60 -13.20
CA THR A 94 24.62 -8.04 -14.50
C THR A 94 23.52 -7.22 -15.18
N GLY A 95 22.36 -7.05 -14.52
CA GLY A 95 21.17 -6.41 -15.08
C GLY A 95 20.22 -7.38 -15.81
N SER A 96 20.65 -8.61 -16.08
CA SER A 96 19.76 -9.67 -16.60
C SER A 96 19.01 -10.36 -15.45
N ALA A 97 17.79 -10.85 -15.69
CA ALA A 97 17.01 -11.57 -14.68
C ALA A 97 17.81 -12.76 -14.09
N GLY A 98 17.79 -12.92 -12.76
CA GLY A 98 18.50 -13.99 -12.04
C GLY A 98 20.04 -13.86 -11.99
N SER A 99 20.63 -12.85 -12.64
CA SER A 99 22.09 -12.66 -12.66
C SER A 99 22.71 -12.32 -11.30
N GLY A 100 21.90 -11.86 -10.33
CA GLY A 100 22.28 -11.69 -8.93
C GLY A 100 22.38 -13.01 -8.15
N GLY A 101 22.05 -14.13 -8.78
CA GLY A 101 22.02 -15.46 -8.17
C GLY A 101 20.62 -15.94 -7.82
N THR A 102 20.52 -17.24 -7.57
CA THR A 102 19.27 -17.92 -7.24
C THR A 102 19.34 -18.47 -5.83
N ILE A 103 18.36 -18.14 -4.99
CA ILE A 103 18.16 -18.79 -3.69
C ILE A 103 16.85 -19.54 -3.74
N GLN A 104 16.85 -20.84 -3.46
CA GLN A 104 15.65 -21.67 -3.64
C GLN A 104 15.52 -22.83 -2.66
N HIS A 105 14.28 -23.27 -2.43
CA HIS A 105 13.91 -24.48 -1.67
C HIS A 105 14.60 -24.58 -0.30
N LYS A 106 14.57 -23.49 0.46
CA LYS A 106 15.09 -23.50 1.83
C LYS A 106 14.02 -23.99 2.79
N THR A 107 14.35 -25.01 3.58
CA THR A 107 13.43 -25.65 4.51
C THR A 107 13.76 -25.33 5.96
N GLY A 108 12.74 -25.31 6.81
CA GLY A 108 12.82 -24.80 8.16
C GLY A 108 11.61 -25.16 9.02
N VAL A 109 11.68 -24.78 10.29
CA VAL A 109 10.52 -24.79 11.17
C VAL A 109 10.09 -23.35 11.40
N ASP A 110 8.81 -23.16 11.65
CA ASP A 110 8.20 -21.87 12.00
C ASP A 110 8.98 -21.09 13.06
N ALA A 111 8.91 -19.76 13.00
CA ALA A 111 9.56 -18.84 13.94
C ALA A 111 11.08 -19.05 14.10
N SER A 112 11.73 -19.57 13.05
CA SER A 112 13.17 -19.80 12.97
C SER A 112 13.84 -18.90 11.92
N THR A 113 15.17 -18.88 11.91
CA THR A 113 15.96 -18.36 10.79
C THR A 113 16.00 -19.35 9.62
N ASN A 114 15.87 -20.65 9.91
CA ASN A 114 15.85 -21.69 8.88
C ASN A 114 14.57 -21.61 8.06
N GLY A 115 14.63 -22.00 6.78
CA GLY A 115 13.47 -21.89 5.89
C GLY A 115 13.22 -20.48 5.38
N VAL A 116 14.10 -19.52 5.70
CA VAL A 116 14.11 -18.17 5.14
C VAL A 116 15.09 -18.09 3.98
N GLY A 117 14.70 -17.51 2.84
CA GLY A 117 15.60 -17.24 1.73
C GLY A 117 16.73 -16.30 2.13
N ILE A 118 16.37 -15.09 2.58
CA ILE A 118 17.29 -14.05 3.05
C ILE A 118 16.81 -13.53 4.41
N TYR A 119 17.63 -13.73 5.46
CA TYR A 119 17.36 -13.27 6.81
C TYR A 119 18.23 -12.06 7.15
N LEU A 120 17.58 -10.96 7.52
CA LEU A 120 18.21 -9.68 7.88
C LEU A 120 17.78 -9.30 9.30
N ASN A 121 18.71 -9.23 10.24
CA ASN A 121 18.42 -8.81 11.61
C ASN A 121 19.46 -7.83 12.11
N THR A 122 19.05 -6.63 12.50
CA THR A 122 19.96 -5.60 13.02
C THR A 122 21.16 -5.40 12.09
N THR A 123 20.85 -5.00 10.86
CA THR A 123 21.81 -4.80 9.76
C THR A 123 21.45 -3.53 9.00
N ARG A 124 22.33 -3.11 8.09
CA ARG A 124 22.10 -1.90 7.29
C ARG A 124 22.65 -1.97 5.88
N ASP A 125 22.23 -1.00 5.07
CA ASP A 125 22.75 -0.73 3.73
C ASP A 125 22.77 -1.98 2.83
N VAL A 126 21.68 -2.75 2.87
CA VAL A 126 21.54 -3.97 2.08
C VAL A 126 20.91 -3.63 0.73
N SER A 127 21.61 -3.96 -0.36
CA SER A 127 21.18 -3.75 -1.75
C SER A 127 21.21 -5.07 -2.52
N LEU A 128 20.07 -5.52 -3.02
CA LEU A 128 19.92 -6.79 -3.72
C LEU A 128 19.34 -6.54 -5.12
N SER A 129 20.11 -6.86 -6.17
CA SER A 129 19.67 -6.66 -7.55
C SER A 129 19.66 -7.96 -8.35
N SER A 130 18.66 -8.09 -9.22
CA SER A 130 18.59 -9.14 -10.25
C SER A 130 18.61 -10.56 -9.70
N MET A 131 18.09 -10.79 -8.48
CA MET A 131 18.05 -12.13 -7.89
C MET A 131 16.79 -12.91 -8.31
N GLN A 132 16.85 -14.23 -8.15
CA GLN A 132 15.67 -15.11 -8.15
C GLN A 132 15.56 -15.77 -6.77
N LEU A 133 14.42 -15.57 -6.10
CA LEU A 133 14.12 -16.16 -4.81
C LEU A 133 12.83 -17.00 -4.95
N ASN A 134 12.85 -18.29 -4.61
CA ASN A 134 11.63 -19.09 -4.68
C ASN A 134 11.58 -20.30 -3.75
N ASP A 135 10.36 -20.60 -3.29
CA ASP A 135 10.01 -21.81 -2.54
C ASP A 135 10.73 -21.88 -1.18
N PHE A 136 10.12 -21.31 -0.15
CA PHE A 136 10.68 -21.22 1.19
C PHE A 136 9.64 -21.65 2.23
N ASP A 137 10.03 -22.50 3.17
CA ASP A 137 9.11 -22.97 4.22
C ASP A 137 8.62 -21.81 5.12
N ASN A 138 9.37 -20.69 5.18
CA ASN A 138 9.03 -19.53 6.00
C ASN A 138 8.91 -18.24 5.16
N PHE A 139 10.01 -17.54 4.89
CA PHE A 139 9.98 -16.22 4.22
C PHE A 139 10.89 -16.18 3.01
N GLY A 140 10.53 -15.41 1.98
CA GLY A 140 11.49 -15.07 0.92
C GLY A 140 12.59 -14.14 1.42
N ILE A 141 12.18 -13.00 1.97
CA ILE A 141 13.04 -12.07 2.68
C ILE A 141 12.35 -11.71 3.99
N TYR A 142 13.04 -11.94 5.11
CA TYR A 142 12.59 -11.46 6.41
C TYR A 142 13.60 -10.49 7.00
N GLY A 143 13.15 -9.27 7.27
CA GLY A 143 13.95 -8.21 7.89
C GLY A 143 13.40 -7.79 9.25
N THR A 144 14.26 -7.70 10.26
CA THR A 144 13.94 -7.05 11.53
C THR A 144 15.01 -6.02 11.90
N SER A 145 14.60 -4.80 12.21
CA SER A 145 15.48 -3.67 12.54
C SER A 145 16.56 -3.43 11.46
N VAL A 146 16.12 -3.28 10.21
CA VAL A 146 17.00 -3.03 9.06
C VAL A 146 17.05 -1.54 8.78
N THR A 147 18.23 -0.93 8.67
CA THR A 147 18.36 0.48 8.26
C THR A 147 18.89 0.58 6.83
N ASN A 148 18.18 1.28 5.95
CA ASN A 148 18.54 1.39 4.53
C ASN A 148 18.49 0.06 3.77
N PHE A 149 17.54 -0.06 2.85
CA PHE A 149 17.35 -1.26 2.05
C PHE A 149 17.02 -0.95 0.59
N SER A 150 17.57 -1.73 -0.33
CA SER A 150 17.21 -1.71 -1.75
C SER A 150 16.99 -3.13 -2.29
N LEU A 151 15.86 -3.33 -2.97
CA LEU A 151 15.57 -4.50 -3.77
C LEU A 151 15.23 -4.04 -5.19
N ALA A 152 16.01 -4.49 -6.17
CA ALA A 152 15.86 -4.07 -7.56
C ALA A 152 15.78 -5.27 -8.50
N ASN A 153 14.91 -5.20 -9.52
CA ASN A 153 14.89 -6.14 -10.64
C ASN A 153 14.85 -7.63 -10.22
N THR A 154 14.24 -7.92 -9.07
CA THR A 154 14.29 -9.23 -8.42
C THR A 154 12.94 -9.92 -8.51
N VAL A 155 12.97 -11.24 -8.68
CA VAL A 155 11.76 -12.08 -8.66
C VAL A 155 11.73 -12.85 -7.34
N VAL A 156 10.62 -12.71 -6.62
CA VAL A 156 10.25 -13.54 -5.47
C VAL A 156 8.98 -14.31 -5.83
N SER A 157 9.06 -15.63 -5.88
CA SER A 157 8.00 -16.50 -6.39
C SER A 157 7.97 -17.84 -5.65
N GLY A 158 7.23 -18.82 -6.17
CA GLY A 158 7.08 -20.12 -5.49
C GLY A 158 6.21 -20.02 -4.25
N ALA A 159 6.13 -21.07 -3.45
CA ALA A 159 5.41 -21.03 -2.17
C ALA A 159 6.31 -20.44 -1.08
N ASN A 160 5.91 -19.31 -0.46
CA ASN A 160 6.69 -18.64 0.58
C ASN A 160 5.90 -18.61 1.88
N GLY A 161 6.25 -19.52 2.78
CA GLY A 161 5.63 -19.69 4.09
C GLY A 161 4.73 -20.90 4.21
N THR A 162 4.65 -21.41 5.43
CA THR A 162 3.81 -22.55 5.84
C THR A 162 2.96 -22.24 7.08
N SER A 163 3.17 -21.08 7.72
CA SER A 163 2.57 -20.68 8.99
C SER A 163 1.94 -19.28 8.99
N THR A 164 0.61 -19.19 9.07
CA THR A 164 -0.08 -17.91 9.29
C THR A 164 0.11 -17.33 10.69
N PRO A 165 0.19 -18.11 11.79
CA PRO A 165 0.43 -17.53 13.12
C PRO A 165 1.80 -16.86 13.26
N SER A 166 2.79 -17.31 12.48
CA SER A 166 4.14 -16.72 12.42
C SER A 166 4.21 -15.51 11.49
N ARG A 167 3.09 -15.17 10.82
CA ARG A 167 2.97 -14.05 9.89
C ARG A 167 3.94 -14.15 8.71
N GLU A 168 4.06 -15.36 8.17
CA GLU A 168 4.95 -15.67 7.06
C GLU A 168 4.47 -15.10 5.72
N GLY A 169 5.41 -14.87 4.81
CA GLY A 169 5.11 -14.26 3.52
C GLY A 169 6.35 -14.07 2.65
N SER A 170 6.18 -13.41 1.51
CA SER A 170 7.28 -13.30 0.54
C SER A 170 8.35 -12.30 0.98
N VAL A 171 7.99 -11.03 1.22
CA VAL A 171 8.94 -9.98 1.65
C VAL A 171 8.35 -9.23 2.83
N ILE A 172 8.90 -9.45 4.03
CA ILE A 172 8.36 -8.92 5.29
C ILE A 172 9.44 -8.17 6.05
N PHE A 173 9.14 -6.93 6.44
CA PHE A 173 9.99 -6.12 7.32
C PHE A 173 9.25 -5.71 8.59
N ASP A 174 9.86 -6.02 9.73
CA ASP A 174 9.54 -5.50 11.06
C ASP A 174 10.56 -4.42 11.44
N ASN A 175 10.17 -3.16 11.36
CA ASN A 175 11.05 -1.99 11.50
C ASN A 175 12.10 -1.89 10.37
N LEU A 176 11.66 -1.45 9.19
CA LEU A 176 12.56 -0.91 8.17
C LEU A 176 12.78 0.58 8.44
N LEU A 177 14.02 0.98 8.68
CA LEU A 177 14.39 2.33 9.11
C LEU A 177 15.21 3.07 8.03
N GLY A 178 15.36 4.38 8.18
CA GLY A 178 16.10 5.20 7.23
C GLY A 178 15.33 5.30 5.91
N THR A 179 15.92 4.81 4.81
CA THR A 179 15.29 4.83 3.48
C THR A 179 15.14 3.44 2.87
N GLY A 180 14.04 3.17 2.17
CA GLY A 180 13.79 1.92 1.46
C GLY A 180 13.49 2.13 -0.03
N SER A 181 13.93 1.21 -0.87
CA SER A 181 13.57 1.16 -2.29
C SER A 181 13.28 -0.28 -2.72
N ILE A 182 12.11 -0.53 -3.30
CA ILE A 182 11.68 -1.83 -3.84
C ILE A 182 11.17 -1.56 -5.25
N THR A 183 12.01 -1.82 -6.27
CA THR A 183 11.75 -1.34 -7.63
C THR A 183 11.98 -2.38 -8.71
N GLY A 184 11.14 -2.40 -9.74
CA GLY A 184 11.31 -3.35 -10.85
C GLY A 184 11.12 -4.82 -10.43
N VAL A 185 10.40 -5.08 -9.33
CA VAL A 185 10.30 -6.41 -8.74
C VAL A 185 9.04 -7.15 -9.18
N THR A 186 9.10 -8.47 -9.17
CA THR A 186 7.90 -9.32 -9.14
C THR A 186 7.88 -10.06 -7.80
N ILE A 187 6.81 -9.90 -7.02
CA ILE A 187 6.64 -10.56 -5.72
C ILE A 187 5.34 -11.36 -5.74
N SER A 188 5.42 -12.64 -5.40
CA SER A 188 4.28 -13.54 -5.39
C SER A 188 4.42 -14.68 -4.40
N GLY A 189 3.33 -15.42 -4.20
CA GLY A 189 3.34 -16.72 -3.55
C GLY A 189 3.45 -16.71 -2.03
N GLY A 190 3.26 -15.56 -1.38
CA GLY A 190 3.21 -15.48 0.08
C GLY A 190 2.04 -16.29 0.65
N ILE A 191 2.26 -16.98 1.77
CA ILE A 191 1.18 -17.68 2.48
C ILE A 191 0.13 -16.69 3.04
N GLU A 192 0.56 -15.51 3.47
CA GLU A 192 -0.31 -14.38 3.81
C GLU A 192 -0.03 -13.18 2.91
N ASP A 193 0.84 -12.26 3.37
CA ASP A 193 1.17 -11.03 2.66
C ASP A 193 2.29 -11.28 1.64
N ASN A 194 2.21 -10.63 0.47
CA ASN A 194 3.31 -10.65 -0.48
C ASN A 194 4.41 -9.65 -0.07
N LEU A 195 4.05 -8.40 0.23
CA LEU A 195 4.97 -7.38 0.70
C LEU A 195 4.40 -6.67 1.93
N ARG A 196 5.15 -6.69 3.04
CA ARG A 196 4.80 -5.96 4.26
C ARG A 196 5.98 -5.17 4.79
N VAL A 197 5.74 -3.92 5.16
CA VAL A 197 6.63 -3.08 5.95
C VAL A 197 5.84 -2.52 7.12
N GLU A 198 6.14 -3.00 8.32
CA GLU A 198 5.48 -2.57 9.55
C GLU A 198 6.51 -2.02 10.52
N ASN A 199 6.42 -0.75 10.86
CA ASN A 199 7.28 -0.14 11.87
C ASN A 199 6.49 0.09 13.14
N SER A 200 6.99 -0.45 14.25
CA SER A 200 6.51 -0.16 15.60
C SER A 200 7.40 0.85 16.33
N SER A 201 8.57 1.19 15.79
CA SER A 201 9.46 2.21 16.35
C SER A 201 10.28 2.90 15.26
N GLY A 202 10.98 3.97 15.63
CA GLY A 202 11.92 4.67 14.75
C GLY A 202 11.27 5.36 13.55
N THR A 203 12.10 5.69 12.56
CA THR A 203 11.68 6.47 11.39
C THR A 203 12.09 5.77 10.09
N LEU A 204 11.10 5.58 9.20
CA LEU A 204 11.29 5.30 7.79
C LEU A 204 10.98 6.60 7.03
N SER A 205 12.02 7.37 6.74
CA SER A 205 11.87 8.73 6.19
C SER A 205 11.45 8.73 4.73
N ALA A 206 11.71 7.64 3.99
CA ALA A 206 11.22 7.44 2.64
C ALA A 206 11.27 5.96 2.26
N LEU A 207 10.14 5.39 1.86
CA LEU A 207 10.05 4.09 1.20
C LEU A 207 9.45 4.27 -0.19
N THR A 208 10.17 3.88 -1.23
CA THR A 208 9.64 3.83 -2.61
C THR A 208 9.37 2.39 -3.01
N ILE A 209 8.14 2.06 -3.35
CA ILE A 209 7.76 0.79 -3.97
C ILE A 209 7.25 1.13 -5.37
N ALA A 210 8.03 0.81 -6.41
CA ALA A 210 7.72 1.28 -7.76
C ALA A 210 7.97 0.26 -8.87
N ASN A 211 7.25 0.43 -10.00
CA ASN A 211 7.46 -0.38 -11.21
C ASN A 211 7.41 -1.88 -10.92
N CYS A 212 6.42 -2.31 -10.12
CA CYS A 212 6.40 -3.64 -9.53
C CYS A 212 5.18 -4.45 -9.99
N THR A 213 5.30 -5.77 -9.92
CA THR A 213 4.15 -6.67 -10.00
C THR A 213 4.03 -7.42 -8.68
N VAL A 214 2.92 -7.25 -7.97
CA VAL A 214 2.66 -7.94 -6.69
C VAL A 214 1.41 -8.78 -6.81
N GLN A 215 1.56 -10.10 -6.77
CA GLN A 215 0.47 -10.98 -7.21
C GLN A 215 0.38 -12.31 -6.52
N ASN A 216 -0.82 -12.91 -6.55
CA ASN A 216 -1.03 -14.33 -6.31
C ASN A 216 -0.42 -14.81 -4.98
N ASN A 217 -0.92 -14.28 -3.86
CA ASN A 217 -0.69 -14.93 -2.57
C ASN A 217 -1.58 -16.19 -2.44
N SER A 218 -1.47 -16.91 -1.33
CA SER A 218 -2.17 -18.17 -1.10
C SER A 218 -3.69 -18.07 -1.35
N THR A 219 -4.21 -19.01 -2.13
CA THR A 219 -5.66 -19.17 -2.36
C THR A 219 -6.40 -19.78 -1.17
N VAL A 220 -5.71 -20.04 -0.05
CA VAL A 220 -6.29 -20.58 1.20
C VAL A 220 -6.23 -19.55 2.33
N SER A 221 -5.08 -18.91 2.49
CA SER A 221 -4.74 -18.05 3.64
C SER A 221 -4.21 -16.67 3.24
N GLY A 222 -4.12 -16.38 1.94
CA GLY A 222 -3.55 -15.15 1.44
C GLY A 222 -4.22 -13.92 2.04
N ASN A 223 -3.43 -12.87 2.23
CA ASN A 223 -3.88 -11.62 2.78
C ASN A 223 -3.56 -10.47 1.80
N MET A 224 -2.69 -9.54 2.16
CA MET A 224 -2.48 -8.30 1.42
C MET A 224 -1.45 -8.46 0.30
N GLY A 225 -1.61 -7.66 -0.75
CA GLY A 225 -0.56 -7.50 -1.76
C GLY A 225 0.60 -6.69 -1.19
N ILE A 226 0.35 -5.41 -0.91
CA ILE A 226 1.29 -4.49 -0.30
C ILE A 226 0.68 -3.93 0.98
N PHE A 227 1.39 -4.05 2.10
CA PHE A 227 1.00 -3.45 3.37
C PHE A 227 2.12 -2.58 3.95
N VAL A 228 1.83 -1.29 4.16
CA VAL A 228 2.71 -0.35 4.87
C VAL A 228 2.00 0.13 6.13
N ALA A 229 2.65 -0.05 7.28
CA ALA A 229 2.07 0.33 8.57
C ALA A 229 3.03 1.06 9.51
N SER A 230 2.49 2.01 10.26
CA SER A 230 3.12 2.60 11.44
C SER A 230 2.32 2.27 12.71
N LYS A 231 3.01 1.94 13.80
CA LYS A 231 2.41 1.61 15.11
C LYS A 231 3.20 2.21 16.26
N THR A 232 2.61 2.21 17.45
CA THR A 232 3.12 2.80 18.69
C THR A 232 3.55 4.27 18.52
N SER A 233 4.82 4.53 18.19
CA SER A 233 5.47 5.83 18.06
C SER A 233 6.25 5.97 16.76
N ALA A 234 6.13 4.99 15.85
CA ALA A 234 6.85 5.01 14.58
C ALA A 234 6.40 6.17 13.67
N SER A 235 7.33 6.62 12.83
CA SER A 235 7.04 7.55 11.74
C SER A 235 7.43 6.93 10.40
N VAL A 236 6.48 6.80 9.48
CA VAL A 236 6.67 6.15 8.18
C VAL A 236 6.23 7.10 7.07
N THR A 237 7.08 7.27 6.06
CA THR A 237 6.74 7.93 4.80
C THR A 237 6.97 6.96 3.65
N ALA A 238 5.94 6.71 2.85
CA ALA A 238 5.99 5.74 1.77
C ALA A 238 5.28 6.23 0.49
N THR A 239 5.82 5.84 -0.66
CA THR A 239 5.23 6.03 -1.99
C THR A 239 5.13 4.69 -2.70
N ILE A 240 3.94 4.34 -3.16
CA ILE A 240 3.64 3.13 -3.91
C ILE A 240 3.15 3.56 -5.28
N GLN A 241 3.93 3.30 -6.33
CA GLN A 241 3.63 3.84 -7.65
C GLN A 241 3.90 2.92 -8.82
N SER A 242 3.11 3.06 -9.89
CA SER A 242 3.34 2.34 -11.15
C SER A 242 3.45 0.82 -10.96
N CYS A 243 2.74 0.29 -9.96
CA CYS A 243 2.69 -1.14 -9.71
C CYS A 243 1.41 -1.76 -10.26
N THR A 244 1.51 -3.03 -10.66
CA THR A 244 0.35 -3.86 -10.95
C THR A 244 0.12 -4.88 -9.84
N LEU A 245 -1.08 -4.89 -9.29
CA LEU A 245 -1.50 -5.82 -8.25
C LEU A 245 -2.62 -6.72 -8.77
N ARG A 246 -2.50 -8.02 -8.53
CA ARG A 246 -3.50 -8.99 -8.97
C ARG A 246 -3.54 -10.28 -8.15
N GLY A 247 -4.70 -10.84 -7.91
CA GLY A 247 -4.84 -12.13 -7.22
C GLY A 247 -4.35 -12.12 -5.77
N ASN A 248 -4.34 -10.96 -5.11
CA ASN A 248 -4.06 -10.86 -3.68
C ASN A 248 -5.39 -10.93 -2.92
N ARG A 249 -5.56 -11.90 -2.02
CA ARG A 249 -6.87 -12.35 -1.53
C ARG A 249 -7.66 -11.35 -0.67
N THR A 250 -7.05 -10.39 0.03
CA THR A 250 -7.79 -9.42 0.85
C THR A 250 -7.75 -8.01 0.28
N ILE A 251 -6.63 -7.30 0.43
CA ILE A 251 -6.48 -5.91 0.01
C ILE A 251 -5.29 -5.83 -0.95
N GLY A 252 -5.46 -5.13 -2.07
CA GLY A 252 -4.36 -4.86 -2.99
C GLY A 252 -3.27 -4.06 -2.29
N ILE A 253 -3.58 -2.81 -1.91
CA ILE A 253 -2.67 -1.91 -1.20
C ILE A 253 -3.32 -1.44 0.09
N ARG A 254 -2.60 -1.58 1.22
CA ARG A 254 -3.02 -1.03 2.51
C ARG A 254 -1.98 -0.08 3.10
N GLY A 255 -2.42 1.11 3.51
CA GLY A 255 -1.71 1.98 4.44
C GLY A 255 -2.44 2.03 5.78
N ASP A 256 -1.76 1.81 6.90
CA ASP A 256 -2.39 1.83 8.24
C ASP A 256 -1.52 2.55 9.28
N ALA A 257 -2.11 3.42 10.10
CA ALA A 257 -1.44 3.99 11.27
C ALA A 257 -2.21 3.68 12.54
N ALA A 258 -1.51 3.19 13.58
CA ALA A 258 -2.11 2.92 14.89
C ALA A 258 -1.46 3.71 16.03
N ASP A 259 -2.05 3.63 17.22
CA ASP A 259 -1.55 4.16 18.49
C ASP A 259 -1.26 5.66 18.45
N SER A 260 0.00 6.09 18.56
CA SER A 260 0.45 7.49 18.44
C SER A 260 1.43 7.66 17.28
N SER A 261 1.36 6.78 16.29
CA SER A 261 2.27 6.76 15.14
C SER A 261 1.84 7.72 14.04
N THR A 262 2.74 7.96 13.08
CA THR A 262 2.49 8.79 11.91
C THR A 262 2.76 8.03 10.62
N LEU A 263 1.82 8.08 9.68
CA LEU A 263 1.95 7.56 8.32
C LEU A 263 1.72 8.68 7.30
N ASN A 264 2.70 8.92 6.43
CA ASN A 264 2.53 9.70 5.21
C ASN A 264 2.60 8.75 4.02
N ILE A 265 1.48 8.52 3.33
CA ILE A 265 1.41 7.53 2.24
C ILE A 265 0.93 8.16 0.93
N THR A 266 1.67 7.91 -0.14
CA THR A 266 1.26 8.20 -1.52
C THR A 266 1.05 6.90 -2.26
N ILE A 267 -0.10 6.76 -2.92
CA ILE A 267 -0.49 5.60 -3.73
C ILE A 267 -0.90 6.16 -5.08
N ASN A 268 -0.02 6.10 -6.08
CA ASN A 268 -0.27 6.73 -7.37
C ASN A 268 -0.04 5.85 -8.59
N ASN A 269 -0.81 6.05 -9.66
CA ASN A 269 -0.60 5.38 -10.95
C ASN A 269 -0.51 3.84 -10.86
N ASN A 270 -1.17 3.22 -9.88
CA ASN A 270 -1.19 1.76 -9.75
C ASN A 270 -2.38 1.18 -10.50
N THR A 271 -2.23 -0.08 -10.91
CA THR A 271 -3.30 -0.89 -11.47
C THR A 271 -3.60 -2.03 -10.52
N ILE A 272 -4.81 -2.08 -9.99
CA ILE A 272 -5.31 -3.22 -9.21
C ILE A 272 -6.37 -3.92 -10.07
N ALA A 273 -6.03 -5.11 -10.53
CA ALA A 273 -6.85 -5.92 -11.42
C ALA A 273 -7.06 -7.31 -10.84
N ALA A 274 -7.91 -8.10 -11.47
CA ALA A 274 -8.08 -9.49 -11.07
C ALA A 274 -6.83 -10.34 -11.21
N GLY A 275 -6.78 -11.36 -10.35
CA GLY A 275 -5.80 -12.43 -10.47
C GLY A 275 -6.00 -13.26 -11.72
N THR A 276 -4.94 -13.95 -12.11
CA THR A 276 -4.92 -14.91 -13.21
C THR A 276 -5.00 -16.33 -12.66
N GLY A 277 -5.47 -17.29 -13.46
CA GLY A 277 -5.34 -18.72 -13.12
C GLY A 277 -6.17 -19.18 -11.92
N GLY A 278 -7.33 -18.57 -11.67
CA GLY A 278 -8.24 -18.93 -10.58
C GLY A 278 -8.01 -18.17 -9.27
N ASN A 279 -6.97 -17.32 -9.19
CA ASN A 279 -6.76 -16.45 -8.04
C ASN A 279 -7.71 -15.26 -8.09
N ASN A 280 -8.49 -15.05 -7.03
CA ASN A 280 -9.34 -13.88 -6.93
C ASN A 280 -8.57 -12.68 -6.38
N GLN A 281 -8.74 -11.50 -6.98
CA GLN A 281 -8.31 -10.26 -6.32
C GLN A 281 -9.32 -9.97 -5.20
N GLY A 282 -8.79 -9.55 -4.05
CA GLY A 282 -9.51 -9.57 -2.79
C GLY A 282 -10.65 -8.59 -2.63
N ASN A 283 -11.12 -8.50 -1.39
CA ASN A 283 -12.23 -7.66 -0.98
C ASN A 283 -12.05 -6.18 -1.30
N GLN A 284 -10.83 -5.63 -1.22
CA GLN A 284 -10.61 -4.20 -1.44
C GLN A 284 -9.44 -3.93 -2.40
N GLY A 285 -9.56 -2.88 -3.19
CA GLY A 285 -8.48 -2.42 -4.06
C GLY A 285 -7.39 -1.70 -3.26
N ILE A 286 -7.76 -0.52 -2.77
CA ILE A 286 -6.89 0.33 -1.95
C ILE A 286 -7.61 0.62 -0.63
N GLU A 287 -6.91 0.44 0.48
CA GLU A 287 -7.35 0.89 1.80
C GLU A 287 -6.29 1.82 2.42
N VAL A 288 -6.74 2.97 2.91
CA VAL A 288 -5.97 3.77 3.85
C VAL A 288 -6.80 3.86 5.12
N SER A 289 -6.22 3.41 6.23
CA SER A 289 -6.91 3.35 7.51
C SER A 289 -6.10 3.94 8.65
N ASP A 290 -6.80 4.23 9.74
CA ASP A 290 -6.19 4.48 11.04
C ASP A 290 -6.81 3.60 12.14
N ALA A 291 -6.06 3.47 13.23
CA ALA A 291 -6.52 2.95 14.49
C ALA A 291 -6.00 3.80 15.68
N SER A 292 -6.73 3.73 16.79
CA SER A 292 -6.44 4.44 18.04
C SER A 292 -6.31 5.96 17.85
N ASN A 293 -5.09 6.51 17.91
CA ASN A 293 -4.84 7.95 17.79
C ASN A 293 -3.79 8.26 16.70
N GLY A 294 -3.69 7.40 15.68
CA GLY A 294 -2.75 7.56 14.58
C GLY A 294 -2.94 8.88 13.81
N THR A 295 -1.88 9.34 13.18
CA THR A 295 -1.91 10.49 12.26
C THR A 295 -1.57 10.03 10.85
N VAL A 296 -2.51 10.21 9.91
CA VAL A 296 -2.38 9.77 8.53
C VAL A 296 -2.47 10.95 7.57
N THR A 297 -1.43 11.15 6.76
CA THR A 297 -1.51 11.96 5.53
C THR A 297 -1.58 11.02 4.34
N PHE A 298 -2.55 11.20 3.45
CA PHE A 298 -2.72 10.33 2.29
C PHE A 298 -2.87 11.07 0.97
N ASP A 299 -2.29 10.49 -0.06
CA ASP A 299 -2.40 10.92 -1.46
C ASP A 299 -2.72 9.69 -2.32
N VAL A 300 -3.98 9.55 -2.76
CA VAL A 300 -4.43 8.41 -3.58
C VAL A 300 -4.82 8.95 -4.95
N GLU A 301 -3.93 8.80 -5.92
CA GLU A 301 -4.05 9.50 -7.20
C GLU A 301 -3.87 8.63 -8.45
N ASN A 302 -4.73 8.85 -9.44
CA ASN A 302 -4.57 8.26 -10.78
C ASN A 302 -4.45 6.72 -10.78
N ASN A 303 -5.01 6.04 -9.78
CA ASN A 303 -5.02 4.60 -9.73
C ASN A 303 -6.20 4.05 -10.54
N LEU A 304 -5.98 2.91 -11.17
CA LEU A 304 -7.01 2.11 -11.82
C LEU A 304 -7.33 0.90 -10.95
N VAL A 305 -8.58 0.77 -10.54
CA VAL A 305 -9.06 -0.34 -9.71
C VAL A 305 -10.23 -1.03 -10.41
N GLY A 306 -10.10 -2.33 -10.65
CA GLY A 306 -11.11 -3.14 -11.34
C GLY A 306 -10.69 -3.57 -12.73
N THR A 307 -11.64 -3.56 -13.67
CA THR A 307 -11.46 -4.07 -15.03
C THR A 307 -10.62 -3.11 -15.88
N LEU A 308 -9.68 -3.68 -16.66
CA LEU A 308 -8.73 -2.89 -17.46
C LEU A 308 -9.30 -2.45 -18.80
N ASP A 309 -10.27 -3.19 -19.35
CA ASP A 309 -10.84 -2.99 -20.69
C ASP A 309 -12.36 -2.78 -20.68
N GLY A 310 -12.99 -2.71 -19.50
CA GLY A 310 -14.43 -2.56 -19.35
C GLY A 310 -15.26 -3.76 -19.81
N SER A 311 -14.65 -4.92 -20.07
CA SER A 311 -15.33 -6.11 -20.60
C SER A 311 -14.91 -7.42 -19.93
N THR A 312 -13.72 -7.50 -19.35
CA THR A 312 -13.27 -8.68 -18.61
C THR A 312 -13.92 -8.70 -17.24
N ALA A 313 -14.82 -9.65 -17.03
CA ALA A 313 -15.46 -9.88 -15.75
C ALA A 313 -14.46 -10.18 -14.66
N THR A 314 -14.37 -9.29 -13.66
CA THR A 314 -13.88 -9.65 -12.32
C THR A 314 -14.11 -8.51 -11.32
N PRO A 315 -14.88 -8.76 -10.27
CA PRO A 315 -15.17 -7.74 -9.29
C PRO A 315 -14.13 -7.74 -8.16
N LEU A 316 -13.79 -6.55 -7.66
CA LEU A 316 -13.42 -6.43 -6.25
C LEU A 316 -14.62 -6.89 -5.44
N LEU A 317 -14.42 -7.72 -4.40
CA LEU A 317 -15.56 -8.29 -3.69
C LEU A 317 -16.31 -7.26 -2.82
N SER A 318 -15.69 -6.14 -2.42
CA SER A 318 -16.29 -5.18 -1.48
C SER A 318 -16.05 -3.70 -1.75
N THR A 319 -14.82 -3.20 -1.94
CA THR A 319 -14.62 -1.75 -2.13
C THR A 319 -13.47 -1.42 -3.08
N GLY A 320 -13.69 -0.47 -3.99
CA GLY A 320 -12.64 0.08 -4.86
C GLY A 320 -11.53 0.74 -4.05
N ILE A 321 -11.86 1.90 -3.49
CA ILE A 321 -10.97 2.70 -2.64
C ILE A 321 -11.67 3.01 -1.32
N ASN A 322 -11.03 2.65 -0.21
CA ASN A 322 -11.58 2.81 1.13
C ASN A 322 -10.65 3.69 1.98
N ILE A 323 -11.11 4.90 2.29
CA ILE A 323 -10.52 5.76 3.32
C ILE A 323 -11.34 5.56 4.59
N PHE A 324 -10.77 4.86 5.56
CA PHE A 324 -11.54 4.30 6.66
C PHE A 324 -10.96 4.61 8.02
N ASN A 325 -11.80 5.16 8.90
CA ASN A 325 -11.55 5.17 10.33
C ASN A 325 -12.60 4.35 11.10
N GLY A 326 -12.12 3.41 11.92
CA GLY A 326 -12.89 2.53 12.81
C GLY A 326 -12.81 2.87 14.31
N THR A 327 -11.97 3.84 14.71
CA THR A 327 -11.45 3.89 16.09
C THR A 327 -12.30 4.65 17.10
N SER A 328 -12.28 4.18 18.35
CA SER A 328 -12.77 4.94 19.52
C SER A 328 -11.81 6.01 20.02
N GLY A 329 -10.59 6.12 19.47
CA GLY A 329 -9.65 7.20 19.76
C GLY A 329 -9.84 8.43 18.87
N THR A 330 -8.94 9.41 19.01
CA THR A 330 -9.03 10.72 18.35
C THR A 330 -8.07 10.86 17.18
N ALA A 331 -7.94 9.81 16.38
CA ALA A 331 -7.06 9.82 15.23
C ALA A 331 -7.38 10.93 14.22
N THR A 332 -6.42 11.23 13.35
CA THR A 332 -6.58 12.23 12.30
C THR A 332 -6.11 11.69 10.97
N MET A 333 -6.97 11.81 9.95
CA MET A 333 -6.63 11.49 8.56
C MET A 333 -6.84 12.73 7.72
N THR A 334 -5.86 13.14 6.92
CA THR A 334 -5.99 14.28 6.00
C THR A 334 -5.36 13.95 4.66
N GLY A 335 -6.09 14.17 3.57
CA GLY A 335 -5.58 13.77 2.27
C GLY A 335 -6.53 13.90 1.10
N LYS A 336 -6.13 13.31 -0.02
CA LYS A 336 -6.84 13.43 -1.29
C LYS A 336 -7.00 12.07 -1.99
N VAL A 337 -8.11 11.94 -2.70
CA VAL A 337 -8.48 10.82 -3.58
C VAL A 337 -8.86 11.44 -4.93
N ILE A 338 -7.89 11.56 -5.85
CA ILE A 338 -8.04 12.36 -7.07
C ILE A 338 -7.71 11.57 -8.34
N GLY A 339 -8.52 11.75 -9.38
CA GLY A 339 -8.18 11.22 -10.71
C GLY A 339 -8.21 9.70 -10.82
N ASN A 340 -8.74 8.99 -9.81
CA ASN A 340 -8.77 7.54 -9.83
C ASN A 340 -9.91 7.04 -10.72
N THR A 341 -9.70 5.87 -11.31
CA THR A 341 -10.71 5.14 -12.06
C THR A 341 -11.06 3.87 -11.29
N VAL A 342 -12.30 3.77 -10.81
CA VAL A 342 -12.86 2.54 -10.26
C VAL A 342 -13.87 2.00 -11.28
N LEU A 343 -13.46 0.96 -12.00
CA LEU A 343 -14.23 0.40 -13.11
C LEU A 343 -14.62 -1.04 -12.80
N ASN A 344 -15.84 -1.23 -12.34
CA ASN A 344 -16.37 -2.57 -12.17
C ASN A 344 -16.81 -3.17 -13.52
N ASP A 345 -17.00 -4.48 -13.56
CA ASP A 345 -17.45 -5.16 -14.77
C ASP A 345 -18.92 -4.82 -15.09
N PRO A 346 -19.22 -4.23 -16.27
CA PRO A 346 -20.60 -3.92 -16.67
C PRO A 346 -21.44 -5.16 -17.01
N THR A 347 -20.81 -6.32 -17.25
CA THR A 347 -21.51 -7.57 -17.59
C THR A 347 -21.91 -8.39 -16.35
N THR A 348 -21.30 -8.08 -15.21
CA THR A 348 -21.65 -8.71 -13.93
C THR A 348 -23.09 -8.34 -13.55
N ALA A 349 -23.89 -9.34 -13.19
CA ALA A 349 -25.28 -9.12 -12.84
C ALA A 349 -25.39 -8.19 -11.62
N SER A 350 -26.39 -7.31 -11.62
CA SER A 350 -26.65 -6.43 -10.50
C SER A 350 -26.86 -7.25 -9.21
N GLY A 351 -26.33 -6.78 -8.08
CA GLY A 351 -26.34 -7.51 -6.80
C GLY A 351 -25.37 -8.69 -6.72
N THR A 352 -24.62 -9.00 -7.78
CA THR A 352 -23.53 -9.97 -7.73
C THR A 352 -22.19 -9.24 -7.69
N SER A 353 -21.63 -9.09 -6.49
CA SER A 353 -20.31 -8.52 -6.24
C SER A 353 -20.12 -7.02 -6.48
N ASN A 354 -19.06 -6.50 -5.84
CA ASN A 354 -18.70 -5.11 -5.58
C ASN A 354 -19.64 -4.43 -4.57
N GLY A 355 -19.05 -3.78 -3.57
CA GLY A 355 -19.76 -2.89 -2.66
C GLY A 355 -19.54 -1.46 -3.11
N PHE A 356 -18.77 -0.67 -2.38
CA PHE A 356 -18.55 0.75 -2.67
C PHE A 356 -17.55 0.95 -3.82
N GLY A 357 -17.78 1.96 -4.67
CA GLY A 357 -16.74 2.44 -5.59
C GLY A 357 -15.62 3.14 -4.82
N ILE A 358 -15.94 4.31 -4.24
CA ILE A 358 -15.06 5.04 -3.32
C ILE A 358 -15.81 5.27 -2.00
N ARG A 359 -15.18 4.97 -0.88
CA ARG A 359 -15.73 5.22 0.44
C ARG A 359 -14.79 6.06 1.28
N VAL A 360 -15.31 7.14 1.85
CA VAL A 360 -14.69 7.92 2.92
C VAL A 360 -15.59 7.77 4.15
N PHE A 361 -15.16 6.93 5.09
CA PHE A 361 -15.96 6.55 6.23
C PHE A 361 -15.25 6.88 7.53
N ASN A 362 -15.82 7.82 8.28
CA ASN A 362 -15.37 8.13 9.62
C ASN A 362 -16.35 7.57 10.64
N SER A 363 -15.90 6.63 11.48
CA SER A 363 -16.67 6.19 12.63
C SER A 363 -16.19 6.77 13.96
N ASN A 364 -17.11 6.93 14.90
CA ASN A 364 -16.83 7.28 16.29
C ASN A 364 -16.17 8.67 16.47
N LEU A 365 -14.92 8.77 16.94
CA LEU A 365 -14.36 10.04 17.47
C LEU A 365 -13.25 10.69 16.62
N ALA A 366 -12.75 10.04 15.56
CA ALA A 366 -11.66 10.60 14.77
C ALA A 366 -12.11 11.78 13.89
N ALA A 367 -11.15 12.40 13.21
CA ALA A 367 -11.39 13.41 12.19
C ALA A 367 -10.79 12.99 10.84
N ILE A 368 -11.63 12.98 9.80
CA ILE A 368 -11.17 12.82 8.41
C ILE A 368 -11.37 14.15 7.68
N ARG A 369 -10.33 14.59 6.96
CA ARG A 369 -10.36 15.72 6.03
C ARG A 369 -9.97 15.23 4.66
N ALA A 370 -10.92 15.17 3.73
CA ALA A 370 -10.70 14.52 2.44
C ALA A 370 -11.13 15.39 1.26
N LYS A 371 -10.31 15.41 0.21
CA LYS A 371 -10.74 15.86 -1.11
C LYS A 371 -10.93 14.65 -2.03
N VAL A 372 -12.16 14.41 -2.46
CA VAL A 372 -12.55 13.34 -3.39
C VAL A 372 -12.95 13.99 -4.70
N SER A 373 -12.02 14.05 -5.67
CA SER A 373 -12.26 14.83 -6.88
C SER A 373 -11.82 14.20 -8.18
N ASN A 374 -12.52 14.51 -9.27
CA ASN A 374 -12.15 14.08 -10.62
C ASN A 374 -11.99 12.56 -10.75
N ASN A 375 -12.67 11.77 -9.92
CA ASN A 375 -12.65 10.32 -10.03
C ASN A 375 -13.71 9.87 -11.03
N THR A 376 -13.41 8.79 -11.75
CA THR A 376 -14.38 8.06 -12.57
C THR A 376 -14.76 6.78 -11.85
N VAL A 377 -16.03 6.63 -11.49
CA VAL A 377 -16.56 5.43 -10.83
C VAL A 377 -17.70 4.90 -11.67
N LYS A 378 -17.60 3.67 -12.16
CA LYS A 378 -18.60 3.11 -13.07
C LYS A 378 -18.96 1.68 -12.69
N PHE A 379 -20.22 1.33 -12.96
CA PHE A 379 -20.77 -0.03 -12.86
C PHE A 379 -20.74 -0.61 -11.43
N VAL A 380 -20.92 0.24 -10.40
CA VAL A 380 -21.17 -0.27 -9.04
C VAL A 380 -22.53 -0.95 -9.00
N ASN A 381 -22.59 -2.18 -8.46
CA ASN A 381 -23.69 -3.11 -8.59
C ASN A 381 -24.46 -3.38 -7.29
N THR A 382 -23.93 -3.02 -6.10
CA THR A 382 -24.56 -3.33 -4.80
C THR A 382 -24.68 -2.14 -3.84
N ASP A 383 -23.60 -1.38 -3.59
CA ASP A 383 -23.65 -0.23 -2.66
C ASP A 383 -23.67 1.11 -3.42
N TYR A 384 -22.85 2.07 -2.99
CA TYR A 384 -22.79 3.42 -3.54
C TYR A 384 -21.61 3.57 -4.48
N GLY A 385 -21.77 4.39 -5.52
CA GLY A 385 -20.64 4.86 -6.33
C GLY A 385 -19.59 5.55 -5.46
N ILE A 386 -19.99 6.61 -4.78
CA ILE A 386 -19.20 7.31 -3.76
C ILE A 386 -20.02 7.45 -2.48
N LEU A 387 -19.47 7.00 -1.35
CA LEU A 387 -20.01 7.26 -0.01
C LEU A 387 -19.05 8.16 0.78
N ALA A 388 -19.54 9.29 1.27
CA ALA A 388 -18.90 10.09 2.30
C ALA A 388 -19.79 10.08 3.56
N GLU A 389 -19.40 9.32 4.58
CA GLU A 389 -20.19 9.15 5.81
C GLU A 389 -19.36 9.46 7.06
N ALA A 390 -19.98 10.21 7.97
CA ALA A 390 -19.55 10.30 9.36
C ALA A 390 -20.65 9.69 10.24
N SER A 391 -20.29 8.67 11.01
CA SER A 391 -21.24 7.93 11.86
C SER A 391 -20.64 7.65 13.23
N GLY A 392 -21.21 8.23 14.29
CA GLY A 392 -20.71 8.03 15.66
C GLY A 392 -21.36 6.86 16.39
N THR A 393 -21.03 6.72 17.68
CA THR A 393 -21.80 5.88 18.61
C THR A 393 -23.24 6.39 18.71
N ALA A 394 -24.19 5.49 18.98
CA ALA A 394 -25.62 5.83 19.10
C ALA A 394 -25.97 6.64 20.37
N SER A 395 -25.07 6.69 21.35
CA SER A 395 -25.25 7.39 22.62
C SER A 395 -24.57 8.76 22.59
N ALA A 396 -25.23 9.79 23.14
CA ALA A 396 -24.67 11.14 23.20
C ALA A 396 -23.30 11.12 23.91
N PRO A 397 -22.20 11.46 23.22
CA PRO A 397 -20.88 11.43 23.83
C PRO A 397 -20.71 12.62 24.78
N SER A 398 -19.96 12.42 25.87
CA SER A 398 -19.55 13.47 26.80
C SER A 398 -18.32 14.26 26.33
N GLY A 399 -17.80 13.99 25.12
CA GLY A 399 -16.55 14.53 24.57
C GLY A 399 -16.61 14.80 23.06
N SER A 400 -15.43 14.86 22.42
CA SER A 400 -15.29 15.11 20.97
C SER A 400 -16.17 14.18 20.13
N GLN A 401 -16.66 14.68 19.00
CA GLN A 401 -17.52 13.96 18.07
C GLN A 401 -16.76 13.68 16.77
N GLY A 402 -17.07 12.56 16.11
CA GLY A 402 -16.51 12.23 14.81
C GLY A 402 -16.82 13.32 13.79
N ARG A 403 -15.80 13.77 13.08
CA ARG A 403 -15.91 14.85 12.09
C ARG A 403 -15.39 14.43 10.72
N LEU A 404 -16.16 14.70 9.68
CA LEU A 404 -15.73 14.57 8.28
C LEU A 404 -15.85 15.93 7.60
N ASP A 405 -14.71 16.53 7.26
CA ASP A 405 -14.66 17.66 6.33
C ASP A 405 -14.34 17.10 4.93
N VAL A 406 -15.25 17.23 3.97
CA VAL A 406 -15.12 16.58 2.66
C VAL A 406 -15.47 17.49 1.49
N GLU A 407 -14.61 17.51 0.47
CA GLU A 407 -14.95 18.02 -0.86
C GLU A 407 -15.24 16.82 -1.76
N VAL A 408 -16.43 16.75 -2.34
CA VAL A 408 -16.80 15.75 -3.36
C VAL A 408 -17.08 16.52 -4.65
N SER A 409 -16.10 16.60 -5.54
CA SER A 409 -16.16 17.53 -6.67
C SER A 409 -15.71 16.95 -8.01
N GLY A 410 -16.39 17.27 -9.11
CA GLY A 410 -15.90 16.89 -10.44
C GLY A 410 -15.88 15.39 -10.70
N ASN A 411 -16.54 14.57 -9.87
CA ASN A 411 -16.56 13.12 -10.06
C ASN A 411 -17.58 12.72 -11.13
N ASN A 412 -17.28 11.66 -11.86
CA ASN A 412 -18.14 11.07 -12.88
C ASN A 412 -18.56 9.67 -12.43
N VAL A 413 -19.79 9.55 -11.92
CA VAL A 413 -20.22 8.40 -11.11
C VAL A 413 -21.47 7.75 -11.67
N ASP A 414 -21.36 6.51 -12.13
CA ASP A 414 -22.51 5.69 -12.55
C ASP A 414 -22.55 4.40 -11.74
N VAL A 415 -23.76 3.96 -11.43
CA VAL A 415 -24.09 2.72 -10.75
C VAL A 415 -25.03 1.89 -11.64
N ASN A 416 -25.34 0.66 -11.23
CA ASN A 416 -26.22 -0.23 -11.97
C ASN A 416 -27.64 -0.20 -11.37
N ASP A 417 -28.62 0.11 -12.22
CA ASP A 417 -29.99 0.47 -11.83
C ASP A 417 -30.74 -0.57 -11.00
N ALA A 418 -30.44 -1.87 -11.08
CA ALA A 418 -31.31 -2.88 -10.47
C ALA A 418 -31.11 -3.10 -8.95
N ASN A 419 -29.90 -2.93 -8.40
CA ASN A 419 -29.61 -3.22 -6.98
C ASN A 419 -28.56 -2.31 -6.34
N ALA A 420 -27.97 -1.36 -7.07
CA ALA A 420 -27.10 -0.36 -6.45
C ALA A 420 -27.91 0.66 -5.65
N LEU A 421 -27.21 1.45 -4.84
CA LEU A 421 -27.78 2.53 -4.04
C LEU A 421 -27.61 3.87 -4.78
N ASP A 422 -27.35 4.97 -4.08
CA ASP A 422 -27.08 6.24 -4.76
C ASP A 422 -25.75 6.19 -5.50
N ALA A 423 -25.66 6.94 -6.61
CA ALA A 423 -24.36 7.18 -7.23
C ALA A 423 -23.43 7.94 -6.27
N ILE A 424 -23.88 9.03 -5.65
CA ILE A 424 -23.12 9.75 -4.62
C ILE A 424 -24.00 9.95 -3.38
N ARG A 425 -23.56 9.43 -2.23
CA ARG A 425 -24.18 9.69 -0.92
C ARG A 425 -23.23 10.45 -0.01
N LEU A 426 -23.72 11.56 0.55
CA LEU A 426 -23.14 12.22 1.70
C LEU A 426 -24.08 12.04 2.90
N GLN A 427 -23.58 11.54 4.02
CA GLN A 427 -24.43 11.16 5.14
C GLN A 427 -23.83 11.44 6.52
N ALA A 428 -24.51 12.28 7.31
CA ALA A 428 -24.20 12.51 8.73
C ALA A 428 -25.20 11.75 9.60
N ARG A 429 -24.71 11.01 10.63
CA ARG A 429 -25.53 10.17 11.52
C ARG A 429 -25.14 10.32 12.98
N ASN A 430 -26.10 10.00 13.86
CA ASN A 430 -25.93 9.99 15.31
C ASN A 430 -25.47 11.36 15.84
N PHE A 431 -24.29 11.44 16.44
CA PHE A 431 -23.69 12.67 16.97
C PHE A 431 -22.44 13.06 16.16
N SER A 432 -22.41 12.76 14.86
CA SER A 432 -21.27 13.16 14.02
C SER A 432 -21.49 14.53 13.39
N THR A 433 -20.41 15.11 12.86
CA THR A 433 -20.44 16.31 12.02
C THR A 433 -19.91 15.99 10.63
N ILE A 434 -20.67 16.35 9.60
CA ILE A 434 -20.14 16.54 8.24
C ILE A 434 -20.07 18.03 7.93
N CYS A 435 -18.99 18.44 7.29
CA CYS A 435 -18.91 19.69 6.54
C CYS A 435 -18.55 19.39 5.10
N ALA A 436 -19.45 19.66 4.16
CA ALA A 436 -19.31 19.26 2.78
C ALA A 436 -19.28 20.42 1.79
N ARG A 437 -18.38 20.34 0.80
CA ARG A 437 -18.41 21.11 -0.45
C ARG A 437 -18.63 20.14 -1.62
N VAL A 438 -19.72 20.31 -2.38
CA VAL A 438 -20.14 19.32 -3.39
C VAL A 438 -20.45 19.94 -4.77
N PRO A 439 -19.45 20.46 -5.51
CA PRO A 439 -19.68 21.04 -6.83
C PRO A 439 -19.36 20.09 -8.00
N SER A 440 -20.06 20.29 -9.11
CA SER A 440 -19.68 19.81 -10.45
C SER A 440 -19.57 18.29 -10.62
N ASN A 441 -20.33 17.50 -9.87
CA ASN A 441 -20.40 16.06 -10.10
C ASN A 441 -21.39 15.73 -11.23
N THR A 442 -21.06 14.68 -11.97
CA THR A 442 -21.91 14.04 -12.98
C THR A 442 -22.34 12.69 -12.45
N THR A 443 -23.65 12.44 -12.46
CA THR A 443 -24.21 11.16 -12.00
C THR A 443 -25.34 10.69 -12.91
N ASP A 444 -25.53 9.38 -12.98
CA ASP A 444 -26.81 8.80 -13.41
C ASP A 444 -27.94 9.08 -12.38
N SER A 445 -29.06 8.38 -12.50
CA SER A 445 -30.20 8.49 -11.60
C SER A 445 -30.02 7.80 -10.26
N GLY A 446 -28.91 7.11 -10.01
CA GLY A 446 -28.76 6.12 -8.95
C GLY A 446 -29.53 4.83 -9.26
N GLY A 447 -29.39 3.84 -8.38
CA GLY A 447 -30.16 2.61 -8.44
C GLY A 447 -31.67 2.80 -8.26
N SER A 448 -32.44 1.75 -8.51
CA SER A 448 -33.91 1.77 -8.42
C SER A 448 -34.36 2.15 -7.01
N GLY A 449 -35.07 3.30 -6.90
CA GLY A 449 -35.51 3.86 -5.62
C GLY A 449 -34.48 4.74 -4.89
N PHE A 450 -33.31 4.96 -5.50
CA PHE A 450 -32.23 5.81 -5.03
C PHE A 450 -32.08 7.05 -5.92
N VAL A 451 -31.05 7.85 -5.69
CA VAL A 451 -30.79 9.07 -6.45
C VAL A 451 -29.35 9.17 -6.94
N GLY A 452 -29.11 10.01 -7.94
CA GLY A 452 -27.78 10.31 -8.44
C GLY A 452 -26.90 10.96 -7.38
N LEU A 453 -27.41 12.02 -6.74
CA LEU A 453 -26.73 12.69 -5.63
C LEU A 453 -27.67 12.87 -4.45
N PHE A 454 -27.30 12.30 -3.30
CA PHE A 454 -28.07 12.39 -2.07
C PHE A 454 -27.28 13.00 -0.91
N ALA A 455 -27.90 13.95 -0.21
CA ALA A 455 -27.42 14.39 1.10
C ALA A 455 -28.42 14.01 2.20
N ARG A 456 -27.92 13.37 3.26
CA ARG A 456 -28.73 12.93 4.40
C ARG A 456 -28.18 13.44 5.72
N GLN A 457 -28.98 14.23 6.43
CA GLN A 457 -28.81 14.48 7.86
C GLN A 457 -29.76 13.54 8.64
N ALA A 458 -29.20 12.76 9.56
CA ALA A 458 -29.97 11.82 10.37
C ALA A 458 -29.69 12.00 11.87
N ASN A 459 -30.68 11.64 12.70
CA ASN A 459 -30.60 11.71 14.16
C ASN A 459 -30.26 13.14 14.63
N SER A 460 -29.29 13.26 15.55
CA SER A 460 -28.81 14.52 16.12
C SER A 460 -27.56 15.04 15.40
N ALA A 461 -27.23 14.50 14.22
CA ALA A 461 -25.99 14.82 13.54
C ALA A 461 -26.02 16.25 12.98
N THR A 462 -24.85 16.86 12.86
CA THR A 462 -24.70 18.15 12.17
C THR A 462 -24.28 17.92 10.73
N PHE A 463 -24.99 18.53 9.78
CA PHE A 463 -24.62 18.53 8.37
C PHE A 463 -24.47 19.97 7.88
N ASN A 464 -23.22 20.40 7.75
CA ASN A 464 -22.86 21.71 7.21
C ASN A 464 -22.66 21.63 5.70
N ILE A 465 -23.24 22.57 4.95
CA ILE A 465 -23.06 22.72 3.50
C ILE A 465 -22.36 24.04 3.23
N GLU A 466 -21.18 23.95 2.63
CA GLU A 466 -20.36 25.11 2.29
C GLU A 466 -20.97 25.91 1.13
N GLY A 467 -21.05 27.23 1.29
CA GLY A 467 -21.58 28.18 0.31
C GLY A 467 -23.11 28.28 0.28
N LEU A 468 -23.81 27.41 1.01
CA LEU A 468 -25.26 27.55 1.24
C LEU A 468 -25.52 28.74 2.18
N ALA A 469 -26.68 29.40 2.00
CA ALA A 469 -27.10 30.53 2.84
C ALA A 469 -26.95 30.20 4.34
N SER A 470 -26.27 31.09 5.08
CA SER A 470 -25.83 30.79 6.44
C SER A 470 -26.97 30.49 7.40
N GLY A 471 -26.74 29.55 8.33
CA GLY A 471 -27.71 29.15 9.35
C GLY A 471 -28.55 27.94 8.95
N ALA A 472 -29.60 27.64 9.72
CA ALA A 472 -30.46 26.48 9.49
C ALA A 472 -31.28 26.62 8.20
N GLN A 473 -31.27 25.56 7.39
CA GLN A 473 -31.92 25.48 6.08
C GLN A 473 -32.81 24.24 5.99
N ALA A 474 -33.97 24.41 5.37
CA ALA A 474 -34.85 23.29 5.04
C ALA A 474 -34.23 22.36 4.00
N ALA A 475 -34.63 21.09 3.99
CA ALA A 475 -34.15 20.10 3.01
C ALA A 475 -34.37 20.57 1.56
N ALA A 476 -35.54 21.14 1.24
CA ALA A 476 -35.81 21.67 -0.11
C ALA A 476 -34.82 22.75 -0.55
N THR A 477 -34.41 23.65 0.35
CA THR A 477 -33.40 24.69 0.06
C THR A 477 -32.03 24.08 -0.19
N ALA A 478 -31.63 23.11 0.64
CA ALA A 478 -30.38 22.37 0.45
C ALA A 478 -30.36 21.60 -0.86
N GLN A 479 -31.48 20.95 -1.23
CA GLN A 479 -31.62 20.23 -2.50
C GLN A 479 -31.48 21.16 -3.70
N ALA A 480 -32.16 22.31 -3.71
CA ALA A 480 -32.06 23.28 -4.79
C ALA A 480 -30.63 23.82 -4.94
N TYR A 481 -29.95 24.09 -3.83
CA TYR A 481 -28.55 24.50 -3.83
C TYR A 481 -27.64 23.42 -4.42
N LEU A 482 -27.74 22.17 -3.95
CA LEU A 482 -26.94 21.06 -4.44
C LEU A 482 -27.21 20.77 -5.93
N ALA A 483 -28.46 20.88 -6.39
CA ALA A 483 -28.80 20.76 -7.81
C ALA A 483 -28.15 21.88 -8.65
N GLY A 484 -28.17 23.12 -8.15
CA GLY A 484 -27.48 24.24 -8.80
C GLY A 484 -25.96 24.08 -8.86
N GLN A 485 -25.35 23.42 -7.85
CA GLN A 485 -23.93 23.11 -7.85
C GLN A 485 -23.57 21.90 -8.74
N ASN A 486 -24.53 21.02 -9.04
CA ASN A 486 -24.32 19.78 -9.81
C ASN A 486 -25.35 19.66 -10.95
N PRO A 487 -25.33 20.57 -11.95
CA PRO A 487 -26.30 20.54 -13.04
C PRO A 487 -26.21 19.29 -13.93
N ALA A 488 -25.13 18.50 -13.82
CA ALA A 488 -24.91 17.25 -14.54
C ALA A 488 -25.28 16.00 -13.71
N ALA A 489 -25.78 16.16 -12.48
CA ALA A 489 -26.38 15.06 -11.73
C ALA A 489 -27.81 14.83 -12.21
N THR A 490 -28.13 13.61 -12.67
CA THR A 490 -29.45 13.31 -13.24
C THR A 490 -30.58 13.53 -12.23
N THR A 491 -30.37 13.15 -10.98
CA THR A 491 -31.29 13.41 -9.88
C THR A 491 -30.54 13.88 -8.64
N VAL A 492 -31.15 14.82 -7.90
CA VAL A 492 -30.61 15.34 -6.63
C VAL A 492 -31.70 15.28 -5.58
N GLY A 493 -31.39 14.63 -4.45
CA GLY A 493 -32.29 14.48 -3.33
C GLY A 493 -31.65 14.88 -2.01
N THR A 494 -32.46 15.32 -1.06
CA THR A 494 -32.00 15.52 0.32
C THR A 494 -33.04 15.08 1.34
N ILE A 495 -32.58 14.70 2.53
CA ILE A 495 -33.44 14.52 3.69
C ILE A 495 -32.73 14.99 4.96
N ALA A 496 -33.47 15.65 5.84
CA ALA A 496 -32.99 16.05 7.16
C ALA A 496 -34.04 15.67 8.22
N VAL A 497 -33.59 15.07 9.32
CA VAL A 497 -34.40 14.87 10.52
C VAL A 497 -34.61 16.21 11.24
N THR A 498 -33.61 17.08 11.24
CA THR A 498 -33.68 18.43 11.83
C THR A 498 -33.57 19.51 10.76
N ASN A 499 -32.37 19.78 10.26
CA ASN A 499 -32.09 20.73 9.19
C ASN A 499 -30.68 20.47 8.61
N PHE A 500 -30.40 21.09 7.47
CA PHE A 500 -29.03 21.35 7.05
C PHE A 500 -28.58 22.70 7.59
N THR A 501 -27.29 22.90 7.78
CA THR A 501 -26.73 24.21 8.16
C THR A 501 -25.87 24.75 7.03
N GLY A 502 -26.22 25.92 6.49
CA GLY A 502 -25.34 26.61 5.55
C GLY A 502 -24.19 27.29 6.28
N VAL A 503 -22.98 27.19 5.72
CA VAL A 503 -21.77 27.82 6.25
C VAL A 503 -21.06 28.60 5.14
N ALA A 504 -20.27 29.61 5.51
CA ALA A 504 -19.54 30.43 4.55
C ALA A 504 -18.54 29.60 3.72
N ALA A 505 -18.17 30.08 2.54
CA ALA A 505 -17.12 29.46 1.74
C ALA A 505 -15.82 29.28 2.54
N ASN A 506 -15.11 28.18 2.30
CA ASN A 506 -13.90 27.75 3.01
C ASN A 506 -14.09 27.46 4.52
N SER A 507 -15.32 27.19 4.98
CA SER A 507 -15.56 26.80 6.37
C SER A 507 -15.22 25.33 6.64
N CYS A 508 -15.30 24.46 5.62
CA CYS A 508 -14.88 23.08 5.76
C CYS A 508 -13.36 23.00 5.61
N SER A 509 -12.68 22.30 6.52
CA SER A 509 -11.21 22.19 6.54
C SER A 509 -10.71 21.24 5.45
N ILE A 510 -11.01 21.53 4.19
CA ILE A 510 -10.63 20.68 3.05
C ILE A 510 -9.14 20.85 2.78
N PRO A 511 -8.37 19.74 2.63
CA PRO A 511 -6.97 19.85 2.27
C PRO A 511 -6.81 20.53 0.90
N THR A 512 -5.88 21.47 0.82
CA THR A 512 -5.44 22.02 -0.47
C THR A 512 -4.74 20.92 -1.27
N LEU A 513 -4.72 21.03 -2.61
CA LEU A 513 -3.83 20.20 -3.43
C LEU A 513 -2.40 20.36 -2.87
N LEU A 514 -1.88 19.33 -2.21
CA LEU A 514 -0.47 19.27 -1.86
C LEU A 514 0.32 19.39 -3.17
N ALA A 515 1.37 20.21 -3.18
CA ALA A 515 2.37 20.13 -4.23
C ALA A 515 2.83 18.66 -4.30
N ALA A 516 2.84 18.08 -5.50
CA ALA A 516 3.32 16.72 -5.70
C ALA A 516 4.64 16.55 -4.95
N GLY A 517 4.72 15.50 -4.11
CA GLY A 517 5.94 15.15 -3.38
C GLY A 517 7.13 15.15 -4.33
N GLY A 518 8.23 15.77 -3.88
CA GLY A 518 9.36 16.15 -4.71
C GLY A 518 9.86 15.06 -5.66
N GLU A 519 9.82 15.39 -6.94
CA GLU A 519 10.81 14.88 -7.90
C GLU A 519 12.20 15.11 -7.29
N GLY A 520 12.98 14.04 -7.15
CA GLY A 520 14.39 14.14 -6.75
C GLY A 520 15.17 15.11 -7.67
N PRO A 521 16.31 15.65 -7.21
CA PRO A 521 17.04 16.67 -7.95
C PRO A 521 17.33 16.18 -9.36
N GLY A 522 16.90 16.99 -10.34
CA GLY A 522 16.88 16.64 -11.76
C GLY A 522 18.20 16.06 -12.26
N ALA A 523 18.08 14.99 -13.04
CA ALA A 523 19.11 14.60 -13.97
C ALA A 523 19.48 15.82 -14.86
N PRO A 524 20.77 16.12 -15.06
CA PRO A 524 21.17 17.27 -15.86
C PRO A 524 20.67 17.07 -17.29
N ALA A 525 20.02 18.10 -17.83
CA ALA A 525 19.56 18.15 -19.20
C ALA A 525 20.74 17.84 -20.14
N GLY A 526 20.66 16.69 -20.82
CA GLY A 526 21.53 16.37 -21.94
C GLY A 526 21.37 17.43 -23.01
N SER A 527 22.46 18.13 -23.30
CA SER A 527 22.55 19.06 -24.42
C SER A 527 22.22 18.35 -25.72
N ALA A 528 21.16 18.80 -26.38
CA ALA A 528 20.90 18.49 -27.78
C ALA A 528 22.08 18.95 -28.63
N LEU A 529 22.82 18.00 -29.22
CA LEU A 529 23.68 18.26 -30.36
C LEU A 529 22.80 18.28 -31.60
N THR A 530 22.48 19.49 -32.07
CA THR A 530 22.00 19.72 -33.43
C THR A 530 23.18 19.57 -34.40
N GLN A 531 22.98 18.73 -35.40
CA GLN A 531 23.86 18.52 -36.53
C GLN A 531 23.70 19.68 -37.52
N ALA A 532 24.80 20.34 -37.92
CA ALA A 532 24.87 21.09 -39.16
C ALA A 532 26.33 21.24 -39.65
N GLN A 533 26.52 20.80 -40.90
CA GLN A 533 27.72 20.75 -41.78
C GLN A 533 28.70 19.61 -41.58
#